data_AF-A0A1I7FE04-F1
#
_entry.id   AF-A0A1I7FE04-F1
#
_cell.length_a   1.000
_cell.length_b   1.000
_cell.length_c   1.000
_cell.angle_alpha   90.00
_cell.angle_beta   90.00
_cell.angle_gamma   90.00
#
_symmetry.space_group_name_H-M   'P 1'
#
loop_
_entity.id
_entity.type
_entity.pdbx_description
1 polymer ?
#
loop_
_entity_poly.entity_id
_entity_poly.type
_entity_poly.pdbx_seq_one_letter_code
_entity_poly.pdbx_strand_id
1 'polypeptide(L)'
;MGKTRKEKKSTAVICYGLGLIVFCAIAGVIYYNESQTVTIETVTVEVDESYAGIYDVSAIDVINDEGNKVVGQRGQAYFNKEDMTADSLNAFYNDVVANSGYEYFTLINSDDTSKGIVFTGCGTPAYYGDINSNGDITNSSAQFEPSNYTADMLK
;
A
#
# COMPACT_ATOMS: atom_id res chain seq x y z
N MET A 1 -24.74 33.34 47.20
CA MET A 1 -23.28 33.56 47.12
C MET A 1 -22.62 32.31 46.55
N GLY A 2 -22.55 32.18 45.21
CA GLY A 2 -21.86 31.08 44.54
C GLY A 2 -20.41 31.46 44.28
N LYS A 3 -19.45 30.76 44.90
CA LYS A 3 -18.02 30.99 44.68
C LYS A 3 -17.58 30.34 43.37
N THR A 4 -17.16 31.14 42.41
CA THR A 4 -16.48 30.70 41.18
C THR A 4 -15.13 30.08 41.52
N ARG A 5 -14.97 28.78 41.26
CA ARG A 5 -13.70 28.06 41.45
C ARG A 5 -12.86 28.24 40.18
N LYS A 6 -11.68 28.85 40.34
CA LYS A 6 -10.69 29.02 39.27
C LYS A 6 -10.15 27.66 38.83
N GLU A 7 -10.29 27.34 37.56
CA GLU A 7 -9.63 26.19 36.93
C GLU A 7 -8.12 26.47 36.79
N LYS A 8 -7.29 25.54 37.26
CA LYS A 8 -5.87 25.47 36.90
C LYS A 8 -5.73 24.42 35.81
N LYS A 9 -5.32 24.83 34.61
CA LYS A 9 -4.90 23.94 33.53
C LYS A 9 -3.47 23.49 33.81
N SER A 10 -3.26 22.19 33.99
CA SER A 10 -1.92 21.59 33.98
C SER A 10 -1.83 20.67 32.77
N THR A 11 -0.99 21.06 31.81
CA THR A 11 -0.63 20.24 30.65
C THR A 11 0.40 19.21 31.08
N ALA A 12 0.09 17.93 30.95
CA ALA A 12 1.07 16.86 31.06
C ALA A 12 1.48 16.43 29.64
N VAL A 13 2.77 16.56 29.33
CA VAL A 13 3.38 16.04 28.09
C VAL A 13 4.04 14.71 28.48
N ILE A 14 3.56 13.61 27.91
CA ILE A 14 4.21 12.31 28.05
C ILE A 14 4.99 12.08 26.74
N CYS A 15 6.31 12.27 26.81
CA CYS A 15 7.22 11.89 25.74
C CYS A 15 7.66 10.43 25.94
N TYR A 16 7.36 9.57 24.98
CA TYR A 16 8.11 8.32 24.79
C TYR A 16 8.99 8.48 23.54
N GLY A 17 10.26 8.15 23.71
CA GLY A 17 11.32 8.39 22.74
C GLY A 17 11.31 7.42 21.56
N LEU A 18 11.79 7.97 20.43
CA LEU A 18 12.36 7.32 19.24
C LEU A 18 11.45 6.34 18.47
N GLY A 19 10.77 6.89 17.46
CA GLY A 19 10.11 6.15 16.39
C GLY A 19 8.93 6.97 15.86
N LEU A 20 9.16 7.74 14.80
CA LEU A 20 8.23 8.74 14.26
C LEU A 20 6.95 8.06 13.70
N ILE A 21 5.94 7.83 14.54
CA ILE A 21 4.58 7.54 14.10
C ILE A 21 3.77 8.81 14.30
N VAL A 22 3.35 9.40 13.19
CA VAL A 22 2.43 10.53 13.13
C VAL A 22 1.08 10.06 13.64
N PHE A 23 0.86 10.17 14.95
CA PHE A 23 -0.48 10.04 15.53
C PHE A 23 -1.27 11.30 15.18
N CYS A 24 -2.19 11.14 14.22
CA CYS A 24 -3.23 12.12 13.95
C CYS A 24 -4.05 12.32 15.24
N ALA A 25 -4.16 13.57 15.67
CA ALA A 25 -4.73 13.94 16.96
C ALA A 25 -6.21 13.54 17.07
N ILE A 26 -6.54 12.62 17.97
CA ILE A 26 -7.92 12.45 18.44
C ILE A 26 -8.09 13.40 19.63
N ALA A 27 -8.76 14.53 19.41
CA ALA A 27 -9.14 15.46 20.48
C ALA A 27 -10.26 14.83 21.33
N GLY A 28 -9.90 13.97 22.29
CA GLY A 28 -10.81 13.43 23.29
C GLY A 28 -10.64 14.15 24.63
N VAL A 29 -11.71 14.79 25.10
CA VAL A 29 -11.77 15.35 26.46
C VAL A 29 -11.90 14.19 27.46
N ILE A 30 -10.90 13.98 28.33
CA ILE A 30 -10.96 12.95 29.38
C ILE A 30 -11.49 13.57 30.66
N TYR A 31 -12.73 13.23 31.04
CA TYR A 31 -13.26 13.47 32.39
C TYR A 31 -12.96 12.25 33.26
N TYR A 32 -12.17 12.42 34.31
CA TYR A 32 -12.01 11.40 35.34
C TYR A 32 -13.14 11.51 36.36
N ASN A 33 -13.99 10.49 36.43
CA ASN A 33 -14.76 10.22 37.64
C ASN A 33 -14.71 8.73 37.97
N GLU A 34 -14.50 8.46 39.26
CA GLU A 34 -14.47 7.20 40.02
C GLU A 34 -14.27 5.86 39.28
N SER A 35 -13.29 5.11 39.79
CA SER A 35 -12.88 3.74 39.45
C SER A 35 -13.97 2.85 38.82
N GLN A 36 -13.94 2.78 37.50
CA GLN A 36 -14.58 1.71 36.74
C GLN A 36 -13.49 0.76 36.22
N THR A 37 -13.70 -0.54 36.42
CA THR A 37 -12.92 -1.59 35.76
C THR A 37 -13.08 -1.42 34.25
N VAL A 38 -12.06 -0.89 33.59
CA VAL A 38 -12.00 -0.77 32.13
C VAL A 38 -11.79 -2.17 31.57
N THR A 39 -12.84 -2.74 31.01
CA THR A 39 -12.72 -3.92 30.15
C THR A 39 -12.23 -3.42 28.81
N ILE A 40 -10.95 -3.64 28.51
CA ILE A 40 -10.41 -3.38 27.17
C ILE A 40 -10.90 -4.53 26.31
N GLU A 41 -12.02 -4.36 25.64
CA GLU A 41 -12.35 -5.19 24.50
C GLU A 41 -11.32 -4.87 23.42
N THR A 42 -10.37 -5.79 23.22
CA THR A 42 -9.49 -5.76 22.06
C THR A 42 -10.36 -5.92 20.83
N VAL A 43 -10.67 -4.81 20.16
CA VAL A 43 -11.23 -4.82 18.82
C VAL A 43 -10.10 -5.32 17.91
N THR A 44 -10.13 -6.62 17.61
CA THR A 44 -9.36 -7.18 16.51
C THR A 44 -9.96 -6.61 15.22
N VAL A 45 -9.33 -5.57 14.69
CA VAL A 45 -9.57 -5.17 13.31
C VAL A 45 -8.94 -6.27 12.48
N GLU A 46 -9.76 -7.11 11.86
CA GLU A 46 -9.29 -8.00 10.81
C GLU A 46 -8.79 -7.09 9.68
N VAL A 47 -7.47 -6.98 9.57
CA VAL A 47 -6.86 -6.36 8.40
C VAL A 47 -7.18 -7.29 7.25
N ASP A 48 -7.82 -6.78 6.21
CA ASP A 48 -8.03 -7.51 4.97
C ASP A 48 -6.64 -7.71 4.33
N GLU A 49 -6.01 -8.85 4.65
CA GLU A 49 -4.67 -9.24 4.20
C GLU A 49 -4.66 -9.75 2.75
N SER A 50 -5.74 -9.59 1.99
CA SER A 50 -5.90 -10.19 0.65
C SER A 50 -4.76 -9.82 -0.30
N TYR A 51 -4.11 -8.67 -0.12
CA TYR A 51 -2.96 -8.22 -0.91
C TYR A 51 -1.68 -8.03 -0.09
N ALA A 52 -1.42 -8.90 0.90
CA ALA A 52 -0.19 -8.85 1.69
C ALA A 52 1.06 -8.62 0.81
N GLY A 53 1.83 -7.59 1.18
CA GLY A 53 3.01 -7.15 0.46
C GLY A 53 2.76 -6.26 -0.76
N ILE A 54 1.52 -5.91 -1.12
CA ILE A 54 1.18 -5.02 -2.26
C ILE A 54 0.38 -3.80 -1.77
N TYR A 55 0.77 -2.59 -2.19
CA TYR A 55 0.18 -1.35 -1.68
C TYR A 55 0.32 -0.17 -2.67
N ASP A 56 -0.27 0.98 -2.33
CA ASP A 56 -0.20 2.24 -3.10
C ASP A 56 -0.64 2.11 -4.57
N VAL A 57 -1.80 1.50 -4.77
CA VAL A 57 -2.43 1.39 -6.09
C VAL A 57 -2.82 2.76 -6.64
N SER A 58 -2.40 3.05 -7.86
CA SER A 58 -2.70 4.30 -8.56
C SER A 58 -2.81 4.10 -10.08
N ALA A 59 -3.50 5.03 -10.73
CA ALA A 59 -3.57 5.12 -12.18
C ALA A 59 -2.66 6.25 -12.66
N ILE A 60 -1.93 6.02 -13.74
CA ILE A 60 -1.01 6.99 -14.34
C ILE A 60 -1.38 7.15 -15.81
N ASP A 61 -1.50 8.39 -16.27
CA ASP A 61 -1.76 8.69 -17.67
C ASP A 61 -0.57 8.26 -18.54
N VAL A 62 -0.86 7.54 -19.62
CA VAL A 62 0.11 7.23 -20.66
C VAL A 62 0.06 8.36 -21.68
N ILE A 63 1.16 9.09 -21.81
CA ILE A 63 1.30 10.19 -22.75
C ILE A 63 1.94 9.67 -24.03
N ASN A 64 1.51 10.15 -25.20
CA ASN A 64 2.14 9.81 -26.47
C ASN A 64 3.61 10.25 -26.53
N ASP A 65 4.35 9.73 -27.51
CA ASP A 65 5.78 10.03 -27.71
C ASP A 65 6.08 11.52 -27.91
N GLU A 66 5.09 12.30 -28.38
CA GLU A 66 5.19 13.75 -28.53
C GLU A 66 5.00 14.54 -27.22
N GLY A 67 4.56 13.88 -26.14
CA GLY A 67 4.38 14.49 -24.83
C GLY A 67 3.14 15.39 -24.71
N ASN A 68 2.22 15.36 -25.68
CA ASN A 68 1.16 16.37 -25.81
C ASN A 68 -0.27 15.82 -25.64
N LYS A 69 -0.43 14.50 -25.55
CA LYS A 69 -1.76 13.86 -25.47
C LYS A 69 -1.73 12.59 -24.63
N VAL A 70 -2.71 12.45 -23.74
CA VAL A 70 -3.02 11.19 -23.06
C VAL A 70 -3.62 10.21 -24.06
N VAL A 71 -2.98 9.05 -24.22
CA VAL A 71 -3.41 7.97 -25.13
C VAL A 71 -4.04 6.79 -24.39
N GLY A 72 -3.89 6.72 -23.08
CA GLY A 72 -4.47 5.69 -22.23
C GLY A 72 -4.07 5.90 -20.77
N GLN A 73 -4.33 4.89 -19.94
CA GLN A 73 -3.89 4.85 -18.55
C GLN A 73 -3.21 3.52 -18.26
N ARG A 74 -2.22 3.54 -17.38
CA ARG A 74 -1.58 2.36 -16.81
C ARG A 74 -1.87 2.29 -15.32
N GLY A 75 -1.99 1.08 -14.80
CA GLY A 75 -2.02 0.85 -13.36
C GLY A 75 -0.60 0.75 -12.79
N GLN A 76 -0.42 1.22 -11.56
CA GLN A 76 0.81 1.06 -10.82
C GLN A 76 0.50 0.72 -9.36
N ALA A 77 1.31 -0.15 -8.77
CA ALA A 77 1.37 -0.33 -7.32
C ALA A 77 2.81 -0.66 -6.92
N TYR A 78 3.06 -0.75 -5.62
CA TYR A 78 4.35 -1.17 -5.07
C TYR A 78 4.22 -2.53 -4.40
N PHE A 79 5.30 -3.29 -4.36
CA PHE A 79 5.34 -4.53 -3.61
C PHE A 79 6.63 -4.70 -2.81
N ASN A 80 6.49 -5.32 -1.64
CA ASN A 80 7.58 -5.85 -0.84
C ASN A 80 7.76 -7.34 -1.17
N LYS A 81 8.98 -7.73 -1.57
CA LYS A 81 9.28 -9.10 -2.00
C LYS A 81 9.21 -10.14 -0.87
N GLU A 82 9.51 -9.74 0.36
CA GLU A 82 9.53 -10.64 1.53
C GLU A 82 8.12 -10.96 2.02
N ASP A 83 7.18 -10.03 1.85
CA ASP A 83 5.81 -10.14 2.33
C ASP A 83 4.81 -10.67 1.28
N MET A 84 5.13 -10.51 -0.01
CA MET A 84 4.24 -10.93 -1.10
C MET A 84 4.24 -12.46 -1.26
N THR A 85 3.04 -13.03 -1.40
CA THR A 85 2.83 -14.48 -1.59
C THR A 85 2.17 -14.75 -2.94
N ALA A 86 2.11 -16.01 -3.35
CA ALA A 86 1.40 -16.39 -4.58
C ALA A 86 -0.09 -16.08 -4.47
N ASP A 87 -0.69 -16.34 -3.30
CA ASP A 87 -2.09 -16.08 -3.06
C ASP A 87 -2.39 -14.57 -3.07
N SER A 88 -1.52 -13.74 -2.48
CA SER A 88 -1.73 -12.28 -2.48
C SER A 88 -1.55 -11.67 -3.87
N LEU A 89 -0.56 -12.11 -4.64
CA LEU A 89 -0.39 -11.67 -6.02
C LEU A 89 -1.55 -12.14 -6.92
N ASN A 90 -2.02 -13.37 -6.74
CA ASN A 90 -3.13 -13.91 -7.51
C ASN A 90 -4.45 -13.22 -7.16
N ALA A 91 -4.73 -12.95 -5.88
CA ALA A 91 -5.89 -12.15 -5.46
C ALA A 91 -5.83 -10.75 -6.06
N PHE A 92 -4.69 -10.06 -5.91
CA PHE A 92 -4.49 -8.73 -6.47
C PHE A 92 -4.68 -8.70 -7.99
N TYR A 93 -4.16 -9.72 -8.69
CA TYR A 93 -4.35 -9.85 -10.13
C TYR A 93 -5.85 -9.92 -10.48
N ASN A 94 -6.61 -10.81 -9.84
CA ASN A 94 -8.02 -11.01 -10.18
C ASN A 94 -8.90 -9.80 -9.84
N ASP A 95 -8.60 -9.12 -8.73
CA ASP A 95 -9.46 -8.07 -8.20
C ASP A 95 -9.11 -6.68 -8.71
N VAL A 96 -7.84 -6.42 -9.03
CA VAL A 96 -7.33 -5.08 -9.38
C VAL A 96 -6.79 -5.00 -10.80
N VAL A 97 -6.09 -6.04 -11.28
CA VAL A 97 -5.40 -5.98 -12.58
C VAL A 97 -6.31 -6.47 -13.72
N ALA A 98 -6.86 -7.67 -13.57
CA ALA A 98 -7.68 -8.32 -14.56
C ALA A 98 -8.92 -7.48 -14.87
N ASN A 99 -9.18 -7.24 -16.15
CA ASN A 99 -10.32 -6.42 -16.62
C ASN A 99 -10.33 -4.97 -16.10
N SER A 100 -9.21 -4.44 -15.60
CA SER A 100 -9.10 -3.05 -15.15
C SER A 100 -9.29 -2.01 -16.27
N GLY A 101 -9.08 -2.41 -17.52
CA GLY A 101 -9.15 -1.52 -18.68
C GLY A 101 -7.90 -0.66 -18.88
N TYR A 102 -6.85 -0.87 -18.06
CA TYR A 102 -5.55 -0.26 -18.30
C TYR A 102 -4.82 -0.91 -19.47
N GLU A 103 -3.92 -0.15 -20.10
CA GLU A 103 -3.04 -0.65 -21.17
C GLU A 103 -2.05 -1.70 -20.63
N TYR A 104 -1.59 -1.50 -19.40
CA TYR A 104 -0.76 -2.44 -18.65
C TYR A 104 -0.78 -2.07 -17.16
N PHE A 105 -0.30 -2.99 -16.33
CA PHE A 105 -0.15 -2.77 -14.89
C PHE A 105 1.27 -3.11 -14.44
N THR A 106 1.88 -2.25 -13.62
CA THR A 106 3.24 -2.45 -13.11
C THR A 106 3.25 -2.48 -11.59
N LEU A 107 3.73 -3.58 -11.01
CA LEU A 107 4.11 -3.67 -9.60
C LEU A 107 5.59 -3.34 -9.48
N ILE A 108 5.92 -2.26 -8.77
CA ILE A 108 7.31 -1.78 -8.59
C ILE A 108 7.87 -2.38 -7.30
N ASN A 109 9.06 -2.95 -7.37
CA ASN A 109 9.73 -3.47 -6.18
C ASN A 109 10.13 -2.30 -5.26
N SER A 110 9.68 -2.32 -4.01
CA SER A 110 9.98 -1.28 -3.03
C SER A 110 11.47 -1.16 -2.70
N ASP A 111 12.20 -2.27 -2.80
CA ASP A 111 13.63 -2.34 -2.45
C ASP A 111 14.52 -1.92 -3.63
N ASP A 112 14.03 -2.05 -4.86
CA ASP A 112 14.71 -1.66 -6.08
C ASP A 112 13.70 -1.21 -7.14
N THR A 113 13.49 0.11 -7.24
CA THR A 113 12.49 0.68 -8.15
C THR A 113 12.85 0.57 -9.63
N SER A 114 14.05 0.08 -9.96
CA SER A 114 14.41 -0.29 -11.33
C SER A 114 13.90 -1.68 -11.72
N LYS A 115 13.33 -2.44 -10.78
CA LYS A 115 12.74 -3.77 -11.00
C LYS A 115 11.23 -3.75 -10.79
N GLY A 116 10.51 -4.57 -11.54
CA GLY A 116 9.07 -4.70 -11.38
C GLY A 116 8.47 -5.92 -12.04
N ILE A 117 7.23 -6.24 -11.66
CA ILE A 117 6.36 -7.22 -12.31
C ILE A 117 5.39 -6.46 -13.21
N VAL A 118 5.37 -6.77 -14.50
CA VAL A 118 4.53 -6.11 -15.50
C VAL A 118 3.51 -7.08 -16.08
N PHE A 119 2.26 -6.66 -16.06
CA PHE A 119 1.12 -7.32 -16.71
C PHE A 119 0.77 -6.56 -17.99
N THR A 120 1.30 -7.00 -19.13
CA THR A 120 1.05 -6.36 -20.43
C THR A 120 -0.41 -6.61 -20.85
N GLY A 121 -1.13 -5.55 -21.24
CA GLY A 121 -2.56 -5.66 -21.54
C GLY A 121 -3.41 -6.12 -20.34
N CYS A 122 -2.88 -6.03 -19.12
CA CYS A 122 -3.48 -6.59 -17.91
C CYS A 122 -3.79 -8.11 -18.00
N GLY A 123 -3.12 -8.80 -18.92
CA GLY A 123 -3.21 -10.25 -19.10
C GLY A 123 -2.12 -11.00 -18.35
N THR A 124 -2.21 -12.33 -18.40
CA THR A 124 -1.13 -13.23 -18.01
C THR A 124 -0.42 -13.78 -19.27
N PRO A 125 0.83 -14.24 -19.15
CA PRO A 125 1.67 -14.27 -17.95
C PRO A 125 2.21 -12.89 -17.55
N ALA A 126 2.61 -12.76 -16.28
CA ALA A 126 3.34 -11.62 -15.79
C ALA A 126 4.83 -11.74 -16.14
N TYR A 127 5.50 -10.60 -16.29
CA TYR A 127 6.94 -10.55 -16.55
C TYR A 127 7.66 -9.79 -15.45
N TYR A 128 8.73 -10.38 -14.89
CA TYR A 128 9.62 -9.68 -13.98
C TYR A 128 10.92 -9.28 -14.67
N GLY A 129 11.44 -8.11 -14.35
CA GLY A 129 12.70 -7.62 -14.92
C GLY A 129 12.95 -6.14 -14.67
N ASP A 130 13.86 -5.58 -15.47
CA ASP A 130 14.18 -4.14 -15.47
C ASP A 130 13.01 -3.33 -16.03
N ILE A 131 12.59 -2.29 -15.32
CA ILE A 131 11.57 -1.35 -15.76
C ILE A 131 12.14 0.05 -16.01
N ASN A 132 11.58 0.76 -16.98
CA ASN A 132 11.92 2.16 -17.22
C ASN A 132 11.08 3.12 -16.34
N SER A 133 11.25 4.43 -16.50
CA SER A 133 10.48 5.45 -15.77
C SER A 133 8.97 5.44 -16.06
N ASN A 134 8.55 4.82 -17.16
CA ASN A 134 7.15 4.65 -17.53
C ASN A 134 6.57 3.35 -16.95
N GLY A 135 7.37 2.56 -16.23
CA GLY A 135 6.94 1.26 -15.71
C GLY A 135 6.90 0.17 -16.78
N ASP A 136 7.42 0.41 -17.99
CA ASP A 136 7.52 -0.62 -19.03
C ASP A 136 8.69 -1.54 -18.75
N ILE A 137 8.52 -2.83 -19.04
CA ILE A 137 9.62 -3.78 -18.97
C ILE A 137 10.59 -3.57 -20.14
N THR A 138 11.87 -3.45 -19.83
CA THR A 138 12.95 -3.25 -20.81
C THR A 138 13.82 -4.49 -20.98
N ASN A 139 13.91 -5.33 -19.95
CA ASN A 139 14.66 -6.57 -19.96
C ASN A 139 14.06 -7.55 -18.95
N SER A 140 13.44 -8.63 -19.43
CA SER A 140 12.77 -9.62 -18.58
C SER A 140 13.73 -10.72 -18.15
N SER A 141 13.77 -11.03 -16.86
CA SER A 141 14.51 -12.17 -16.29
C SER A 141 13.61 -13.37 -15.95
N ALA A 142 12.30 -13.16 -15.79
CA ALA A 142 11.34 -14.22 -15.52
C ALA A 142 9.96 -13.93 -16.11
N GLN A 143 9.22 -15.01 -16.37
CA GLN A 143 7.83 -15.02 -16.84
C GLN A 143 7.06 -16.07 -16.05
N PHE A 144 5.91 -15.71 -15.48
CA PHE A 144 5.14 -16.62 -14.62
C PHE A 144 3.65 -16.25 -14.57
N GLU A 145 2.83 -17.24 -14.25
CA GLU A 145 1.42 -17.01 -13.85
C GLU A 145 1.38 -16.50 -12.40
N PRO A 146 0.50 -15.54 -12.04
CA PRO A 146 0.36 -15.04 -10.66
C PRO A 146 0.20 -16.15 -9.63
N SER A 147 -0.61 -17.16 -9.94
CA SER A 147 -0.84 -18.32 -9.06
C SER A 147 0.39 -19.20 -8.84
N ASN A 148 1.42 -19.07 -9.68
CA ASN A 148 2.65 -19.87 -9.63
C ASN A 148 3.83 -19.06 -9.07
N TYR A 149 3.60 -17.83 -8.61
CA TYR A 149 4.64 -16.96 -8.09
C TYR A 149 5.43 -17.61 -6.94
N THR A 150 6.74 -17.39 -6.98
CA THR A 150 7.62 -17.63 -5.83
C THR A 150 8.66 -16.51 -5.76
N ALA A 151 9.10 -16.14 -4.56
CA ALA A 151 10.12 -15.10 -4.39
C ALA A 151 11.43 -15.39 -5.16
N ASP A 152 11.71 -16.67 -5.42
CA ASP A 152 12.86 -17.12 -6.19
C ASP A 152 12.80 -16.74 -7.68
N MET A 153 11.62 -16.48 -8.23
CA MET A 153 11.45 -16.00 -9.60
C MET A 153 11.88 -14.54 -9.77
N LEU A 154 12.01 -13.78 -8.67
CA LEU A 154 12.40 -12.37 -8.68
C LEU A 154 13.91 -12.17 -8.50
N LYS A 155 14.72 -13.04 -9.10
CA LYS A 155 16.19 -12.98 -9.03
C LYS A 155 16.79 -12.34 -10.28
#